data_AF-A0A3A6PRP3-F1
#
_entry.id   AF-A0A3A6PRP3-F1
#
_cell.length_a   1.000
_cell.length_b   1.000
_cell.length_c   1.000
_cell.angle_alpha   90.00
_cell.angle_beta   90.00
_cell.angle_gamma   90.00
#
_symmetry.space_group_name_H-M   'P 1'
#
loop_
_entity.id
_entity.type
_entity.pdbx_description
1 polymer ?
#
loop_
_entity_poly.entity_id
_entity_poly.type
_entity_poly.pdbx_seq_one_letter_code
_entity_poly.pdbx_strand_id
1 'polypeptide(L)'
;MKYGAILRACRDRIGMSQEQLAERLHRSRSAISKLENDQQELDVRTLTQWAEITGAREVVVAFICGIDGLSILQSLIPMIGG
;
A
#
# COMPACT_ATOMS: atom_id res chain seq x y z
N MET A 1 7.60 5.93 -9.42
CA MET A 1 6.38 5.17 -9.79
C MET A 1 5.17 6.01 -9.43
N LYS A 2 4.07 5.92 -10.18
CA LYS A 2 2.80 6.56 -9.79
C LYS A 2 1.94 5.55 -9.06
N TYR A 3 1.81 5.73 -7.76
CA TYR A 3 1.12 4.81 -6.86
C TYR A 3 -0.01 5.46 -6.07
N GLY A 4 -0.07 6.80 -6.04
CA GLY A 4 -1.06 7.54 -5.28
C GLY A 4 -2.50 7.17 -5.63
N ALA A 5 -2.77 6.93 -6.91
CA ALA A 5 -4.09 6.45 -7.37
C ALA A 5 -4.47 5.09 -6.80
N ILE A 6 -3.50 4.18 -6.63
CA ILE A 6 -3.73 2.84 -6.04
C ILE A 6 -4.02 2.98 -4.55
N LEU A 7 -3.24 3.79 -3.84
CA LEU A 7 -3.46 4.07 -2.42
C LEU A 7 -4.86 4.65 -2.17
N ARG A 8 -5.26 5.61 -3.01
CA ARG A 8 -6.60 6.20 -2.99
C ARG A 8 -7.68 5.15 -3.22
N ALA A 9 -7.53 4.31 -4.25
CA ALA A 9 -8.50 3.26 -4.55
C ALA A 9 -8.66 2.27 -3.39
N CYS A 10 -7.57 1.90 -2.70
CA CYS A 10 -7.63 1.03 -1.52
C CYS A 10 -8.43 1.65 -0.38
N ARG A 11 -8.23 2.96 -0.14
CA ARG A 11 -8.96 3.71 0.88
C ARG A 11 -10.45 3.87 0.51
N ASP A 12 -10.75 4.27 -0.72
CA ASP A 12 -12.11 4.50 -1.20
C ASP A 12 -12.93 3.20 -1.20
N ARG A 13 -12.31 2.05 -1.54
CA ARG A 13 -12.95 0.73 -1.52
C ARG A 13 -13.55 0.36 -0.17
N ILE A 14 -12.95 0.83 0.92
CA ILE A 14 -13.44 0.59 2.30
C ILE A 14 -14.26 1.77 2.85
N GLY A 15 -14.56 2.78 2.03
CA GLY A 15 -15.38 3.94 2.40
C GLY A 15 -14.74 4.88 3.42
N MET A 16 -13.42 4.88 3.55
CA MET A 16 -12.70 5.69 4.55
C MET A 16 -12.32 7.06 3.99
N SER A 17 -12.47 8.14 4.76
CA SER A 17 -11.96 9.46 4.37
C SER A 17 -10.45 9.58 4.58
N GLN A 18 -9.81 10.58 3.95
CA GLN A 18 -8.39 10.84 4.20
C GLN A 18 -8.10 11.17 5.67
N GLU A 19 -8.98 11.93 6.34
CA GLU A 19 -8.92 12.18 7.79
C GLU A 19 -8.92 10.89 8.62
N GLN A 20 -9.87 9.99 8.38
CA GLN A 20 -9.99 8.73 9.12
C GLN A 20 -8.77 7.83 8.94
N LEU A 21 -8.21 7.79 7.73
CA LEU A 21 -6.99 7.04 7.47
C LEU A 21 -5.78 7.68 8.15
N ALA A 22 -5.70 9.01 8.14
CA ALA A 22 -4.63 9.77 8.78
C ALA A 22 -4.58 9.51 10.29
N GLU A 23 -5.74 9.49 10.95
CA GLU A 23 -5.87 9.14 12.37
C GLU A 23 -5.31 7.75 12.67
N ARG A 24 -5.68 6.74 11.87
CA ARG A 24 -5.20 5.36 12.03
C ARG A 24 -3.71 5.19 11.74
N LEU A 25 -3.16 5.98 10.82
CA LEU A 25 -1.73 5.98 10.49
C LEU A 25 -0.89 6.89 11.39
N HIS A 26 -1.51 7.63 12.30
CA HIS A 26 -0.87 8.69 13.09
C HIS A 26 -0.09 9.69 12.21
N ARG A 27 -0.73 10.11 11.11
CA ARG A 27 -0.21 11.09 10.14
C ARG A 27 -1.18 12.27 10.04
N SER A 28 -0.76 13.35 9.40
CA SER A 28 -1.68 14.41 9.01
C SER A 28 -2.49 14.01 7.77
N ARG A 29 -3.72 14.51 7.63
CA ARG A 29 -4.48 14.34 6.38
C ARG A 29 -3.75 14.91 5.17
N SER A 30 -2.97 15.99 5.35
CA SER A 30 -2.13 16.53 4.28
C SER A 30 -1.08 15.53 3.80
N ALA A 31 -0.49 14.70 4.69
CA ALA A 31 0.42 13.64 4.30
C ALA A 31 -0.30 12.56 3.48
N ILE A 32 -1.51 12.15 3.89
CA ILE A 32 -2.35 11.21 3.13
C ILE A 32 -2.63 11.76 1.73
N SER A 33 -3.06 13.02 1.62
CA SER A 33 -3.33 13.66 0.34
C SER A 33 -2.08 13.74 -0.55
N LYS A 34 -0.90 14.08 0.01
CA LYS A 34 0.34 14.10 -0.76
C LYS A 34 0.74 12.72 -1.26
N LEU A 35 0.59 11.68 -0.44
CA LEU A 35 0.85 10.29 -0.83
C LEU A 35 -0.10 9.84 -1.96
N GLU A 36 -1.39 10.17 -1.87
CA GLU A 36 -2.38 9.83 -2.90
C GLU A 36 -2.23 10.61 -4.21
N ASN A 37 -1.51 11.72 -4.21
CA ASN A 37 -1.28 12.56 -5.39
C ASN A 37 0.19 12.46 -5.89
N ASP A 38 0.95 11.47 -5.43
CA ASP A 38 2.37 11.28 -5.79
C ASP A 38 3.27 12.50 -5.48
N GLN A 39 2.90 13.31 -4.47
CA GLN A 39 3.63 14.52 -4.03
C GLN A 39 4.54 14.27 -2.83
N GLN A 40 4.53 13.05 -2.28
CA GLN A 40 5.39 12.61 -1.20
C GLN A 40 5.79 11.16 -1.43
N GLU A 41 7.05 10.82 -1.16
CA GLU A 41 7.51 9.43 -1.22
C GLU A 41 6.83 8.56 -0.16
N LEU A 42 6.53 7.32 -0.57
CA LEU A 42 5.92 6.32 0.28
C LEU A 42 7.00 5.42 0.86
N ASP A 43 7.17 5.46 2.18
CA ASP A 43 8.05 4.53 2.88
C ASP A 43 7.36 3.17 3.11
N VAL A 44 8.17 2.11 3.20
CA VAL A 44 7.69 0.73 3.33
C VAL A 44 6.84 0.53 4.58
N ARG A 45 7.17 1.18 5.70
CA ARG A 45 6.39 1.06 6.94
C ARG A 45 4.99 1.63 6.75
N THR A 46 4.87 2.79 6.12
CA THR A 46 3.59 3.41 5.79
C THR A 46 2.80 2.56 4.81
N LEU A 47 3.43 2.00 3.77
CA LEU A 47 2.78 1.09 2.83
C LEU A 47 2.19 -0.14 3.53
N THR A 48 2.94 -0.79 4.41
CA THR A 48 2.49 -1.96 5.16
C THR A 48 1.30 -1.63 6.06
N GLN A 49 1.39 -0.55 6.85
CA GLN A 49 0.29 -0.12 7.73
C GLN A 49 -0.96 0.27 6.93
N TRP A 50 -0.77 0.95 5.80
CA TRP A 50 -1.88 1.31 4.89
C TRP A 50 -2.59 0.07 4.38
N ALA A 51 -1.85 -0.93 3.93
CA ALA A 51 -2.39 -2.18 3.44
C ALA A 51 -3.10 -2.99 4.52
N GLU A 52 -2.60 -2.98 5.76
CA GLU A 52 -3.28 -3.59 6.90
C GLU A 52 -4.62 -2.92 7.21
N ILE A 53 -4.65 -1.58 7.25
CA ILE A 53 -5.87 -0.81 7.53
C ILE A 53 -6.92 -0.97 6.43
N THR A 54 -6.48 -0.98 5.17
CA THR A 54 -7.37 -1.07 3.99
C THR A 54 -7.70 -2.50 3.56
N GLY A 55 -7.14 -3.51 4.24
CA GLY A 55 -7.26 -4.91 3.85
C GLY A 55 -6.71 -5.18 2.45
N ALA A 56 -5.71 -4.41 2.01
CA ALA A 56 -5.13 -4.44 0.66
C ALA A 56 -3.71 -5.01 0.66
N ARG A 57 -3.48 -6.17 1.29
CA ARG A 57 -2.14 -6.77 1.39
C ARG A 57 -1.56 -7.15 0.03
N GLU A 58 -2.43 -7.51 -0.91
CA GLU A 58 -2.11 -7.76 -2.32
C GLU A 58 -1.48 -6.55 -3.01
N VAL A 59 -1.75 -5.33 -2.53
CA VAL A 59 -1.15 -4.10 -3.07
C VAL A 59 0.30 -3.95 -2.61
N VAL A 60 0.66 -4.37 -1.40
CA VAL A 60 2.07 -4.43 -0.97
C VAL A 60 2.83 -5.36 -1.89
N VAL A 61 2.26 -6.53 -2.17
CA VAL A 61 2.81 -7.49 -3.11
C VAL A 61 2.93 -6.83 -4.48
N ALA A 62 1.88 -6.25 -5.05
CA ALA A 62 1.94 -5.58 -6.36
C ALA A 62 3.01 -4.48 -6.45
N PHE A 63 3.26 -3.71 -5.38
CA PHE A 63 4.29 -2.67 -5.34
C PHE A 63 5.70 -3.24 -5.32
N ILE A 64 5.94 -4.24 -4.46
CA ILE A 64 7.25 -4.92 -4.42
C ILE A 64 7.41 -5.74 -5.71
N CYS A 65 6.31 -6.26 -6.25
CA CYS A 65 6.28 -7.08 -7.44
C CYS A 65 6.45 -6.30 -8.75
N GLY A 66 6.09 -5.02 -8.76
CA GLY A 66 6.46 -4.09 -9.82
C GLY A 66 7.96 -3.73 -9.80
N ILE A 67 8.66 -4.06 -8.69
CA ILE A 67 10.13 -3.96 -8.58
C ILE A 67 10.79 -5.30 -8.90
N ASP A 68 10.22 -6.45 -8.49
CA ASP A 68 10.65 -7.80 -8.93
C ASP A 68 9.69 -8.92 -8.46
N GLY A 69 8.47 -8.94 -8.99
CA GLY A 69 7.39 -9.75 -8.44
C GLY A 69 7.33 -11.19 -8.81
N LEU A 70 7.85 -11.46 -9.99
CA LEU A 70 8.14 -12.80 -10.43
C LEU A 70 9.16 -13.44 -9.48
N SER A 71 10.17 -12.69 -9.03
CA SER A 71 11.22 -13.17 -8.14
C SER A 71 10.71 -13.54 -6.75
N ILE A 72 9.77 -12.75 -6.20
CA ILE A 72 9.12 -13.08 -4.91
C ILE A 72 8.17 -14.26 -5.05
N LEU A 73 7.35 -14.29 -6.10
CA LEU A 73 6.45 -15.42 -6.35
C LEU A 73 7.25 -16.72 -6.50
N GLN A 74 8.37 -16.70 -7.22
CA GLN A 74 9.28 -17.84 -7.37
C GLN A 74 9.89 -18.29 -6.03
N SER A 75 10.23 -17.35 -5.14
CA SER A 75 10.77 -17.65 -3.82
C SER A 75 9.73 -18.23 -2.85
N LEU A 76 8.44 -18.07 -3.13
CA LEU A 76 7.33 -18.65 -2.35
C LEU A 76 6.92 -20.04 -2.83
N ILE A 77 7.35 -20.47 -4.03
CA ILE A 77 7.05 -21.78 -4.62
C ILE A 77 7.69 -22.99 -3.90
N PRO A 78 8.80 -22.94 -3.13
CA PRO A 78 9.38 -24.17 -2.58
C PRO A 78 8.55 -24.83 -1.46
N MET A 79 7.46 -24.22 -0.97
CA MET A 79 6.73 -24.75 0.19
C MET A 79 5.51 -25.62 -0.14
N ILE A 80 5.22 -25.88 -1.43
CA ILE A 80 4.13 -26.78 -1.86
C ILE A 80 4.67 -28.14 -2.36
N GLY A 81 5.99 -28.29 -2.44
CA GLY A 81 6.65 -29.54 -2.87
C GLY A 81 7.69 -30.01 -1.87
N GLY A 82 7.25 -30.48 -0.70
CA GLY A 82 8.07 -31.09 0.34
C GLY A 82 7.21 -31.69 1.44
#